data_AF-A0A4U1EI41-F1
#
_entry.id   AF-A0A4U1EI41-F1
#
_cell.length_a   1.000
_cell.length_b   1.000
_cell.length_c   1.000
_cell.angle_alpha   90.00
_cell.angle_beta   90.00
_cell.angle_gamma   90.00
#
_symmetry.space_group_name_H-M   'P 1'
#
loop_
_entity.id
_entity.type
_entity.pdbx_description
1 polymer ?
#
loop_
_entity_poly.entity_id
_entity_poly.type
_entity_poly.pdbx_seq_one_letter_code
_entity_poly.pdbx_strand_id
1 'polypeptide(L)'
;MGAAGSSALARLGLSALQPRPRWLGVAALGLAAVALGAVAWRRARPRRRRRLQQVGTVAELWIYPVKSCKGVSVKAAECTALGLRSGHLRDRFWLVIKEGGHMVTARQEPRLVLVSTTYEDDCLILRAPGMDQLVLPSKPRSSNKIHDCRVFGLDIQGRDCGDEAAQWFTNFLKTEAFRLVQFEKNMKGRPSSKIFPSVGQKYQVAYPDCSPIMVLSEASLADLNTRLEKKVKMDNFRPNIVVAGSNAFEEVSGLLLLRLMPRCAP
;
A
#
# COMPACT_ATOMS: atom_id res chain seq x y z
N MET A 1 26.41 9.54 -107.94
CA MET A 1 27.43 8.47 -107.93
C MET A 1 28.25 8.61 -106.66
N GLY A 2 28.40 7.52 -105.90
CA GLY A 2 29.32 7.38 -104.77
C GLY A 2 28.95 8.21 -103.53
N ALA A 3 29.26 7.82 -102.30
CA ALA A 3 29.98 6.69 -101.73
C ALA A 3 29.59 6.68 -100.23
N ALA A 4 29.32 5.53 -99.61
CA ALA A 4 30.26 4.72 -98.83
C ALA A 4 30.62 5.26 -97.43
N GLY A 5 30.74 4.34 -96.47
CA GLY A 5 31.38 4.53 -95.16
C GLY A 5 30.38 4.59 -94.00
N SER A 6 30.04 3.54 -93.25
CA SER A 6 30.84 2.58 -92.46
C SER A 6 31.33 3.11 -91.10
N SER A 7 31.16 2.23 -90.11
CA SER A 7 31.96 2.01 -88.90
C SER A 7 31.59 2.72 -87.59
N ALA A 8 31.51 1.85 -86.58
CA ALA A 8 31.26 2.08 -85.16
C ALA A 8 32.46 2.74 -84.47
N LEU A 9 32.20 3.46 -83.37
CA LEU A 9 33.16 3.62 -82.28
C LEU A 9 32.42 3.89 -80.97
N ALA A 10 32.63 3.00 -80.01
CA ALA A 10 32.18 3.09 -78.64
C ALA A 10 32.73 4.35 -77.94
N ARG A 11 31.91 5.02 -77.13
CA ARG A 11 32.39 5.87 -76.04
C ARG A 11 31.50 5.71 -74.81
N LEU A 12 32.14 5.32 -73.71
CA LEU A 12 31.62 5.37 -72.35
C LEU A 12 30.97 6.72 -72.06
N GLY A 13 29.65 6.73 -71.86
CA GLY A 13 28.92 7.89 -71.37
C GLY A 13 28.64 7.70 -69.88
N LEU A 14 29.34 8.48 -69.06
CA LEU A 14 29.10 8.59 -67.62
C LEU A 14 27.61 8.81 -67.31
N SER A 15 27.17 8.19 -66.21
CA SER A 15 25.86 8.39 -65.60
C SER A 15 25.51 9.87 -65.46
N ALA A 16 24.50 10.34 -66.20
CA ALA A 16 23.90 11.63 -65.93
C ALA A 16 23.00 11.49 -64.68
N LEU A 17 23.53 11.90 -63.51
CA LEU A 17 22.70 12.16 -62.35
C LEU A 17 21.64 13.20 -62.74
N GLN A 18 20.37 12.78 -62.78
CA GLN A 18 19.25 13.72 -62.88
C GLN A 18 19.34 14.74 -61.74
N PRO A 19 19.11 16.04 -61.99
CA PRO A 19 19.14 17.04 -60.95
C PRO A 19 17.99 16.75 -59.99
N ARG A 20 18.32 16.20 -58.81
CA ARG A 20 17.34 16.00 -57.74
C ARG A 20 16.71 17.38 -57.46
N PRO A 21 15.37 17.46 -57.41
CA PRO A 21 14.71 18.74 -57.19
C PRO A 21 15.24 19.40 -55.92
N ARG A 22 15.86 20.58 -56.06
CA ARG A 22 16.48 21.33 -54.94
C ARG A 22 15.50 21.55 -53.77
N TRP A 23 14.19 21.59 -54.05
CA TRP A 23 13.14 21.71 -53.05
C TRP A 23 13.04 20.50 -52.09
N LEU A 24 13.38 19.28 -52.53
CA LEU A 24 13.38 18.09 -51.66
C LEU A 24 14.50 18.18 -50.60
N GLY A 25 15.66 18.73 -50.97
CA GLY A 25 16.75 18.98 -50.03
C GLY A 25 16.38 20.06 -49.00
N VAL A 26 15.71 21.13 -49.45
CA VAL A 26 15.24 22.21 -48.58
C VAL A 26 14.14 21.73 -47.63
N ALA A 27 13.21 20.91 -48.11
CA ALA A 27 12.14 20.31 -47.30
C ALA A 27 12.71 19.34 -46.25
N ALA A 28 13.68 18.50 -46.62
CA ALA A 28 14.36 17.59 -45.69
C ALA A 28 15.14 18.34 -44.61
N LEU A 29 15.86 19.41 -44.98
CA LEU A 29 16.56 20.28 -44.03
C LEU A 29 15.58 21.01 -43.09
N GLY A 30 14.44 21.47 -43.62
CA GLY A 30 13.37 22.08 -42.81
C GLY A 30 12.80 21.11 -41.78
N LEU A 31 12.47 19.88 -42.17
CA LEU A 31 11.99 18.84 -41.25
C LEU A 31 13.04 18.44 -40.20
N ALA A 32 14.30 18.31 -40.61
CA ALA A 32 15.39 18.02 -39.69
C ALA A 32 15.59 19.15 -38.66
N ALA A 33 15.52 20.42 -39.10
CA ALA A 33 15.60 21.58 -38.21
C ALA A 33 14.43 21.63 -37.22
N VAL A 34 13.20 21.32 -37.66
CA VAL A 34 12.03 21.24 -36.77
C VAL A 34 12.17 20.10 -35.77
N ALA A 35 12.63 18.92 -36.20
CA ALA A 35 12.84 17.77 -35.32
C ALA A 35 13.93 18.03 -34.28
N LEU A 36 15.06 18.61 -34.69
CA LEU A 36 16.15 19.01 -33.79
C LEU A 36 15.69 20.11 -32.84
N GLY A 37 14.94 21.10 -33.32
CA GLY A 37 14.33 22.14 -32.51
C GLY A 37 13.37 21.57 -31.46
N ALA A 38 12.55 20.58 -31.83
CA ALA A 38 11.63 19.92 -30.90
C ALA A 38 12.35 19.06 -29.85
N VAL A 39 13.42 18.36 -30.23
CA VAL A 39 14.26 17.57 -29.31
C VAL A 39 15.03 18.49 -28.36
N ALA A 40 15.64 19.56 -28.88
CA ALA A 40 16.32 20.57 -28.10
C ALA A 40 15.35 21.25 -27.13
N TRP A 41 14.15 21.64 -27.59
CA TRP A 41 13.11 22.21 -26.73
C TRP A 41 12.62 21.23 -25.67
N ARG A 42 12.44 19.93 -25.97
CA ARG A 42 12.08 18.92 -24.96
C ARG A 42 13.19 18.68 -23.93
N ARG A 43 14.46 18.76 -24.34
CA ARG A 43 15.62 18.58 -23.45
C ARG A 43 15.92 19.84 -22.62
N ALA A 44 15.74 21.02 -23.21
CA ALA A 44 15.94 22.31 -22.58
C ALA A 44 14.73 22.77 -21.76
N ARG A 45 13.53 22.20 -21.99
CA ARG A 45 12.38 22.42 -21.11
C ARG A 45 12.81 21.98 -19.72
N PRO A 46 12.87 22.89 -18.74
CA PRO A 46 13.05 22.49 -17.37
C PRO A 46 11.93 21.50 -17.10
N ARG A 47 12.25 20.26 -16.68
CA ARG A 47 11.25 19.43 -16.00
C ARG A 47 10.71 20.34 -14.91
N ARG A 48 9.48 20.85 -15.08
CA ARG A 48 8.83 21.74 -14.12
C ARG A 48 8.94 21.00 -12.80
N ARG A 49 9.90 21.37 -11.95
CA ARG A 49 10.05 20.78 -10.63
C ARG A 49 8.72 21.10 -9.99
N ARG A 50 7.87 20.08 -9.82
CA ARG A 50 6.60 20.26 -9.12
C ARG A 50 7.01 20.81 -7.76
N ARG A 51 6.68 22.08 -7.51
CA ARG A 51 6.91 22.69 -6.21
C ARG A 51 6.06 21.86 -5.25
N LEU A 52 6.72 21.11 -4.38
CA LEU A 52 6.02 20.33 -3.38
C LEU A 52 5.36 21.32 -2.43
N GLN A 53 4.06 21.16 -2.24
CA GLN A 53 3.30 21.92 -1.27
C GLN A 53 3.04 21.00 -0.08
N GLN A 54 3.27 21.50 1.13
CA GLN A 54 2.86 20.80 2.33
C GLN A 54 1.33 20.84 2.40
N VAL A 55 0.72 19.66 2.53
CA VAL A 55 -0.74 19.46 2.56
C VAL A 55 -1.22 18.96 3.94
N GLY A 56 -0.31 18.85 4.91
CA GLY A 56 -0.59 18.39 6.26
C GLY A 56 0.68 17.89 6.97
N THR A 57 0.51 17.44 8.21
CA THR A 57 1.56 16.84 9.04
C THR A 57 1.01 15.59 9.71
N VAL A 58 1.82 14.53 9.85
CA VAL A 58 1.41 13.36 10.64
C VAL A 58 1.24 13.77 12.09
N ALA A 59 0.02 13.61 12.61
CA ALA A 59 -0.33 13.86 14.00
C ALA A 59 -0.10 12.61 14.84
N GLU A 60 -0.60 11.46 14.38
CA GLU A 60 -0.55 10.20 15.09
C GLU A 60 -0.26 9.03 14.15
N LEU A 61 0.39 8.00 14.69
CA LEU A 61 0.60 6.73 14.03
C LEU A 61 0.05 5.60 14.91
N TRP A 62 -0.70 4.70 14.29
CA TRP A 62 -1.35 3.59 14.95
C TRP A 62 -1.08 2.28 14.23
N ILE A 63 -0.75 1.25 15.01
CA ILE A 63 -0.63 -0.14 14.57
C ILE A 63 -1.68 -0.95 15.32
N TYR A 64 -2.39 -1.83 14.64
CA TYR A 64 -3.37 -2.73 15.25
C TYR A 64 -2.91 -4.17 15.07
N PRO A 65 -2.06 -4.71 15.97
CA PRO A 65 -1.38 -5.98 15.74
C PRO A 65 -2.34 -7.14 15.54
N VAL A 66 -3.34 -7.24 16.42
CA VAL A 66 -4.42 -8.22 16.33
C VAL A 66 -5.63 -7.58 15.67
N LYS A 67 -6.20 -8.24 14.65
CA LYS A 67 -7.41 -7.79 13.96
C LYS A 67 -8.51 -7.51 14.99
N SER A 68 -9.18 -6.37 14.83
CA SER A 68 -10.28 -5.91 15.69
C SER A 68 -9.95 -5.59 17.16
N CYS A 69 -8.70 -5.78 17.60
CA CYS A 69 -8.28 -5.41 18.95
C CYS A 69 -7.85 -3.93 19.03
N LYS A 70 -7.49 -3.45 20.24
CA LYS A 70 -7.07 -2.07 20.48
C LYS A 70 -5.79 -1.73 19.70
N GLY A 71 -5.69 -0.48 19.26
CA GLY A 71 -4.50 0.03 18.58
C GLY A 71 -3.37 0.37 19.54
N VAL A 72 -2.15 0.32 19.03
CA VAL A 72 -0.91 0.75 19.70
C VAL A 72 -0.45 2.04 19.03
N SER A 73 -0.37 3.12 19.82
CA SER A 73 0.18 4.39 19.36
C SER A 73 1.71 4.30 19.32
N VAL A 74 2.31 4.77 18.23
CA VAL A 74 3.77 4.75 18.04
C VAL A 74 4.27 6.11 17.58
N LYS A 75 5.51 6.46 17.95
CA LYS A 75 6.14 7.72 17.52
C LYS A 75 6.68 7.67 16.10
N ALA A 76 7.04 6.46 15.64
CA ALA A 76 7.57 6.22 14.30
C ALA A 76 7.19 4.80 13.84
N ALA A 77 7.01 4.65 12.54
CA ALA A 77 6.73 3.37 11.89
C ALA A 77 7.35 3.32 10.50
N GLU A 78 7.80 2.13 10.11
CA GLU A 78 8.19 1.80 8.75
C GLU A 78 6.95 1.49 7.90
N CYS A 79 6.85 2.10 6.73
CA CYS A 79 5.85 1.72 5.72
C CYS A 79 6.35 0.49 4.94
N THR A 80 5.70 -0.66 5.14
CA THR A 80 5.99 -1.88 4.40
C THR A 80 4.90 -2.18 3.38
N ALA A 81 5.16 -3.08 2.43
CA ALA A 81 4.16 -3.51 1.44
C ALA A 81 2.90 -4.14 2.07
N LEU A 82 3.00 -4.67 3.30
CA LEU A 82 1.90 -5.29 4.04
C LEU A 82 1.29 -4.37 5.11
N GLY A 83 1.75 -3.12 5.22
CA GLY A 83 1.26 -2.14 6.18
C GLY A 83 2.35 -1.57 7.08
N LEU A 84 1.94 -0.83 8.13
CA LEU A 84 2.87 -0.23 9.08
C LEU A 84 3.57 -1.27 9.96
N ARG A 85 4.83 -0.96 10.32
CA ARG A 85 5.63 -1.74 11.26
C ARG A 85 6.37 -0.81 12.22
N SER A 86 6.41 -1.14 13.51
CA SER A 86 7.28 -0.47 14.48
C SER A 86 7.98 -1.54 15.32
N GLY A 87 9.30 -1.68 15.12
CA GLY A 87 10.04 -2.84 15.61
C GLY A 87 9.43 -4.15 15.12
N HIS A 88 8.93 -4.96 16.05
CA HIS A 88 8.29 -6.24 15.77
C HIS A 88 6.77 -6.15 15.62
N LEU A 89 6.16 -5.04 16.06
CA LEU A 89 4.73 -4.81 15.86
C LEU A 89 4.44 -4.60 14.38
N ARG A 90 3.50 -5.38 13.86
CA ARG A 90 3.05 -5.31 12.47
C ARG A 90 1.55 -5.22 12.42
N ASP A 91 1.06 -4.41 11.50
CA ASP A 91 -0.34 -4.07 11.42
C ASP A 91 -1.22 -5.23 10.90
N ARG A 92 -2.14 -5.71 11.75
CA ARG A 92 -3.08 -6.82 11.52
C ARG A 92 -2.38 -8.12 11.06
N PHE A 93 -1.31 -8.50 11.75
CA PHE A 93 -0.58 -9.77 11.55
C PHE A 93 -1.08 -10.91 12.44
N TRP A 94 -2.01 -10.65 13.35
CA TRP A 94 -2.69 -11.67 14.14
C TRP A 94 -4.20 -11.60 13.92
N LEU A 95 -4.84 -12.76 14.02
CA LEU A 95 -6.27 -12.93 13.78
C LEU A 95 -6.86 -13.91 14.80
N VAL A 96 -7.97 -13.53 15.41
CA VAL A 96 -8.81 -14.47 16.15
C VAL A 96 -9.71 -15.20 15.15
N ILE A 97 -9.74 -16.53 15.22
CA ILE A 97 -10.55 -17.40 14.38
C ILE A 97 -11.44 -18.30 15.24
N LYS A 98 -12.57 -18.71 14.69
CA LYS A 98 -13.33 -19.86 15.19
C LYS A 98 -12.62 -21.17 14.83
N GLU A 99 -13.05 -22.28 15.41
CA GLU A 99 -12.50 -23.62 15.14
C GLU A 99 -12.49 -23.97 13.63
N GLY A 100 -13.52 -23.56 12.87
CA GLY A 100 -13.60 -23.72 11.41
C GLY A 100 -12.75 -22.75 10.58
N GLY A 101 -11.86 -21.96 11.17
CA GLY A 101 -10.97 -21.02 10.45
C GLY A 101 -11.62 -19.68 10.05
N HIS A 102 -12.90 -19.48 10.36
CA HIS A 102 -13.58 -18.21 10.08
C HIS A 102 -13.07 -17.08 10.97
N MET A 103 -12.79 -15.91 10.38
CA MET A 103 -12.39 -14.73 11.12
C MET A 103 -13.43 -14.32 12.18
N VAL A 104 -12.94 -13.84 13.32
CA VAL A 104 -13.74 -13.14 14.32
C VAL A 104 -13.35 -11.66 14.28
N THR A 105 -14.35 -10.79 14.17
CA THR A 105 -14.15 -9.34 14.14
C THR A 105 -14.98 -8.66 15.22
N ALA A 106 -14.69 -7.39 15.50
CA ALA A 106 -15.47 -6.58 16.44
C ALA A 106 -16.95 -6.40 16.04
N ARG A 107 -17.34 -6.78 14.81
CA ARG A 107 -18.75 -6.83 14.38
C ARG A 107 -19.50 -7.99 15.05
N GLN A 108 -18.83 -9.12 15.24
CA GLN A 108 -19.37 -10.29 15.94
C GLN A 108 -19.08 -10.20 17.45
N GLU A 109 -17.86 -9.83 17.81
CA GLU A 109 -17.37 -9.79 19.18
C GLU A 109 -16.83 -8.39 19.53
N PRO A 110 -17.70 -7.42 19.86
CA PRO A 110 -17.29 -6.04 20.12
C PRO A 110 -16.27 -5.92 21.25
N ARG A 111 -16.28 -6.85 22.22
CA ARG A 111 -15.33 -6.92 23.34
C ARG A 111 -13.88 -7.05 22.90
N LEU A 112 -13.59 -7.51 21.68
CA LEU A 112 -12.23 -7.55 21.13
C LEU A 112 -11.52 -6.19 21.20
N VAL A 113 -12.24 -5.08 21.05
CA VAL A 113 -11.63 -3.73 21.10
C VAL A 113 -11.07 -3.38 22.48
N LEU A 114 -11.43 -4.14 23.52
CA LEU A 114 -10.92 -4.00 24.89
C LEU A 114 -9.59 -4.73 25.09
N VAL A 115 -9.21 -5.63 24.18
CA VAL A 115 -7.93 -6.34 24.22
C VAL A 115 -6.83 -5.37 23.80
N SER A 116 -5.98 -5.00 24.75
CA SER A 116 -4.78 -4.19 24.51
C SER A 116 -3.57 -5.07 24.24
N THR A 117 -2.65 -4.54 23.44
CA THR A 117 -1.43 -5.22 23.04
C THR A 117 -0.22 -4.36 23.37
N THR A 118 0.78 -4.94 24.03
CA THR A 118 2.14 -4.37 24.10
C THR A 118 3.15 -5.37 23.54
N TYR A 119 4.37 -4.89 23.28
CA TYR A 119 5.45 -5.72 22.78
C TYR A 119 6.71 -5.40 23.55
N GLU A 120 7.18 -6.38 24.32
CA GLU A 120 8.28 -6.28 25.28
C GLU A 120 9.08 -7.59 25.22
N ASP A 121 10.41 -7.52 25.25
CA ASP A 121 11.30 -8.69 25.32
C ASP A 121 10.97 -9.82 24.33
N ASP A 122 10.77 -9.46 23.07
CA ASP A 122 10.40 -10.38 21.99
C ASP A 122 9.09 -11.17 22.20
N CYS A 123 8.22 -10.63 23.06
CA CYS A 123 6.93 -11.19 23.39
C CYS A 123 5.79 -10.21 23.06
N LEU A 124 4.70 -10.78 22.54
CA LEU A 124 3.42 -10.10 22.41
C LEU A 124 2.66 -10.28 23.73
N ILE A 125 2.37 -9.18 24.42
CA ILE A 125 1.61 -9.20 25.67
C ILE A 125 0.19 -8.72 25.39
N LEU A 126 -0.79 -9.55 25.72
CA LEU A 126 -2.21 -9.25 25.59
C LEU A 126 -2.83 -9.08 26.98
N ARG A 127 -3.65 -8.02 27.12
CA ARG A 127 -4.38 -7.72 28.36
C ARG A 127 -5.82 -7.38 28.02
N ALA A 128 -6.74 -7.81 28.87
CA ALA A 128 -8.14 -7.45 28.77
C ALA A 128 -8.78 -7.34 30.17
N PRO A 129 -9.90 -6.61 30.32
CA PRO A 129 -10.56 -6.46 31.61
C PRO A 129 -10.96 -7.80 32.23
N GLY A 130 -10.54 -8.04 33.47
CA GLY A 130 -10.87 -9.26 34.22
C GLY A 130 -10.11 -10.52 33.78
N MET A 131 -9.01 -10.37 33.06
CA MET A 131 -8.16 -11.47 32.60
C MET A 131 -6.72 -11.25 33.06
N ASP A 132 -6.03 -12.35 33.38
CA ASP A 132 -4.58 -12.32 33.53
C ASP A 132 -3.91 -11.97 32.20
N GLN A 133 -2.68 -11.45 32.27
CA GLN A 133 -1.91 -11.15 31.06
C GLN A 133 -1.56 -12.45 30.32
N LEU A 134 -1.73 -12.44 28.99
CA LEU A 134 -1.25 -13.51 28.13
C LEU A 134 0.07 -13.05 27.49
N VAL A 135 1.12 -13.85 27.63
CA VAL A 135 2.45 -13.57 27.08
C VAL A 135 2.73 -14.61 26.00
N LEU A 136 2.86 -14.15 24.76
CA LEU A 136 3.14 -15.02 23.62
C LEU A 136 4.51 -14.70 23.04
N PRO A 137 5.29 -15.70 22.59
CA PRO A 137 6.49 -15.42 21.81
C PRO A 137 6.11 -14.69 20.51
N SER A 138 6.97 -13.79 20.05
CA SER A 138 6.74 -13.00 18.84
C SER A 138 6.53 -13.81 17.57
N LYS A 139 7.02 -15.04 17.55
CA LYS A 139 6.79 -16.03 16.51
C LYS A 139 6.30 -17.30 17.19
N PRO A 140 5.13 -17.83 16.82
CA PRO A 140 4.72 -19.16 17.23
C PRO A 140 5.76 -20.20 16.77
N ARG A 141 5.77 -21.36 17.43
CA ARG A 141 6.68 -22.44 17.08
C ARG A 141 6.37 -22.89 15.64
N SER A 142 7.41 -23.13 14.85
CA SER A 142 7.26 -23.60 13.46
C SER A 142 6.50 -24.93 13.35
N SER A 143 6.51 -25.73 14.43
CA SER A 143 5.76 -26.98 14.57
C SER A 143 4.26 -26.80 14.80
N ASN A 144 3.79 -25.61 15.20
CA ASN A 144 2.37 -25.36 15.43
C ASN A 144 1.57 -25.53 14.14
N LYS A 145 0.31 -25.92 14.22
CA LYS A 145 -0.54 -26.13 13.05
C LYS A 145 -0.70 -24.85 12.21
N ILE A 146 -0.74 -24.99 10.88
CA ILE A 146 -1.25 -23.94 9.98
C ILE A 146 -2.76 -24.16 9.84
N HIS A 147 -3.54 -23.12 10.10
CA HIS A 147 -4.96 -23.11 9.82
C HIS A 147 -5.22 -22.43 8.49
N ASP A 148 -6.02 -23.07 7.65
CA ASP A 148 -6.68 -22.41 6.53
C ASP A 148 -7.82 -21.55 7.09
N CYS A 149 -7.68 -20.24 6.93
CA CYS A 149 -8.58 -19.25 7.49
C CYS A 149 -9.36 -18.57 6.37
N ARG A 150 -10.51 -17.98 6.73
CA ARG A 150 -11.34 -17.21 5.78
C ARG A 150 -11.62 -15.81 6.28
N VAL A 151 -11.10 -14.82 5.56
CA VAL A 151 -11.18 -13.39 5.89
C VAL A 151 -11.93 -12.66 4.77
N PHE A 152 -13.14 -12.18 5.06
CA PHE A 152 -14.08 -11.60 4.09
C PHE A 152 -14.29 -12.48 2.86
N GLY A 153 -14.53 -13.77 3.07
CA GLY A 153 -14.83 -14.73 2.00
C GLY A 153 -13.61 -15.20 1.19
N LEU A 154 -12.41 -14.67 1.46
CA LEU A 154 -11.16 -15.05 0.81
C LEU A 154 -10.28 -15.90 1.73
N ASP A 155 -9.65 -16.91 1.14
CA ASP A 155 -8.76 -17.83 1.85
C ASP A 155 -7.41 -17.17 2.15
N ILE A 156 -6.90 -17.44 3.35
CA ILE A 156 -5.59 -17.00 3.84
C ILE A 156 -5.13 -17.96 4.94
N GLN A 157 -3.84 -18.12 5.13
CA GLN A 157 -3.31 -19.00 6.17
C GLN A 157 -2.92 -18.23 7.44
N GLY A 158 -2.85 -18.96 8.56
CA GLY A 158 -2.31 -18.47 9.82
C GLY A 158 -1.71 -19.58 10.66
N ARG A 159 -0.55 -19.32 11.25
CA ARG A 159 0.13 -20.20 12.19
C ARG A 159 -0.55 -20.12 13.54
N ASP A 160 -0.93 -21.25 14.11
CA ASP A 160 -1.54 -21.31 15.42
C ASP A 160 -0.62 -20.79 16.54
N CYS A 161 -1.16 -19.98 17.45
CA CYS A 161 -0.41 -19.40 18.58
C CYS A 161 -0.44 -20.28 19.85
N GLY A 162 -1.01 -21.48 19.80
CA GLY A 162 -1.05 -22.43 20.91
C GLY A 162 -2.36 -22.41 21.69
N ASP A 163 -2.57 -23.46 22.49
CA ASP A 163 -3.79 -23.67 23.27
C ASP A 163 -3.97 -22.64 24.39
N GLU A 164 -2.89 -22.10 24.93
CA GLU A 164 -2.95 -21.01 25.93
C GLU A 164 -3.62 -19.76 25.34
N ALA A 165 -3.22 -19.36 24.12
CA ALA A 165 -3.84 -18.24 23.43
C ALA A 165 -5.31 -18.52 23.09
N ALA A 166 -5.61 -19.73 22.64
CA ALA A 166 -6.97 -20.18 22.34
C ALA A 166 -7.88 -20.10 23.58
N GLN A 167 -7.42 -20.65 24.70
CA GLN A 167 -8.16 -20.65 25.96
C GLN A 167 -8.34 -19.23 26.50
N TRP A 168 -7.33 -18.36 26.38
CA TRP A 168 -7.42 -16.99 26.83
C TRP A 168 -8.50 -16.18 26.10
N PHE A 169 -8.56 -16.26 24.77
CA PHE A 169 -9.61 -15.59 23.98
C PHE A 169 -10.99 -16.21 24.25
N THR A 170 -11.07 -17.54 24.37
CA THR A 170 -12.30 -18.26 24.72
C THR A 170 -12.84 -17.82 26.09
N ASN A 171 -11.96 -17.71 27.10
CA ASN A 171 -12.33 -17.27 28.45
C ASN A 171 -12.73 -15.79 28.52
N PHE A 172 -12.11 -14.93 27.70
CA PHE A 172 -12.42 -13.51 27.68
C PHE A 172 -13.76 -13.20 26.98
N LEU A 173 -14.05 -13.91 25.89
CA LEU A 173 -15.23 -13.68 25.05
C LEU A 173 -16.45 -14.49 25.55
N LYS A 174 -16.24 -15.71 26.07
CA LYS A 174 -17.27 -16.58 26.67
C LYS A 174 -18.47 -16.91 25.78
N THR A 175 -18.28 -16.91 24.47
CA THR A 175 -19.33 -17.18 23.49
C THR A 175 -19.13 -18.52 22.79
N GLU A 176 -17.92 -18.77 22.29
CA GLU A 176 -17.55 -19.97 21.54
C GLU A 176 -16.06 -20.30 21.74
N ALA A 177 -15.60 -21.43 21.19
CA ALA A 177 -14.17 -21.75 21.14
C ALA A 177 -13.45 -20.93 20.06
N PHE A 178 -12.37 -20.27 20.47
CA PHE A 178 -11.56 -19.42 19.60
C PHE A 178 -10.10 -19.87 19.59
N ARG A 179 -9.40 -19.55 18.50
CA ARG A 179 -7.94 -19.67 18.39
C ARG A 179 -7.34 -18.34 17.91
N LEU A 180 -6.10 -18.09 18.30
CA LEU A 180 -5.31 -16.98 17.77
C LEU A 180 -4.32 -17.53 16.74
N VAL A 181 -4.29 -16.94 15.56
CA VAL A 181 -3.31 -17.26 14.51
C VAL A 181 -2.47 -16.05 14.14
N GLN A 182 -1.22 -16.29 13.72
CA GLN A 182 -0.31 -15.28 13.21
C GLN A 182 -0.03 -15.50 11.71
N PHE A 183 0.01 -14.42 10.95
CA PHE A 183 0.48 -14.42 9.56
C PHE A 183 2.01 -14.44 9.50
N GLU A 184 2.58 -15.40 8.79
CA GLU A 184 4.02 -15.48 8.53
C GLU A 184 4.36 -14.84 7.18
N LYS A 185 5.54 -14.21 7.05
CA LYS A 185 5.92 -13.46 5.83
C LYS A 185 6.04 -14.30 4.56
N ASN A 186 6.30 -15.59 4.71
CA ASN A 186 6.35 -16.57 3.61
C ASN A 186 4.96 -17.04 3.18
N MET A 187 3.91 -16.76 3.96
CA MET A 187 2.53 -17.04 3.56
C MET A 187 2.08 -16.06 2.48
N LYS A 188 1.16 -16.53 1.64
CA LYS A 188 0.55 -15.70 0.61
C LYS A 188 -0.55 -14.82 1.22
N GLY A 189 -0.42 -13.51 1.06
CA GLY A 189 -1.45 -12.56 1.51
C GLY A 189 -2.66 -12.54 0.56
N ARG A 190 -3.73 -11.88 1.00
CA ARG A 190 -4.93 -11.65 0.17
C ARG A 190 -4.62 -10.57 -0.87
N PRO A 191 -4.75 -10.85 -2.17
CA PRO A 191 -4.36 -9.92 -3.22
C PRO A 191 -5.42 -8.84 -3.45
N SER A 192 -4.97 -7.62 -3.76
CA SER A 192 -5.83 -6.47 -4.08
C SER A 192 -6.80 -6.78 -5.22
N SER A 193 -6.40 -7.56 -6.22
CA SER A 193 -7.27 -7.94 -7.36
C SER A 193 -8.50 -8.76 -6.96
N LYS A 194 -8.46 -9.47 -5.81
CA LYS A 194 -9.62 -10.19 -5.27
C LYS A 194 -10.44 -9.35 -4.28
N ILE A 195 -9.82 -8.35 -3.66
CA ILE A 195 -10.46 -7.47 -2.67
C ILE A 195 -11.17 -6.30 -3.37
N PHE A 196 -10.47 -5.64 -4.29
CA PHE A 196 -10.95 -4.54 -5.12
C PHE A 196 -10.54 -4.76 -6.58
N PRO A 197 -11.34 -5.52 -7.36
CA PRO A 197 -11.02 -5.83 -8.75
C PRO A 197 -10.85 -4.59 -9.65
N SER A 198 -11.49 -3.47 -9.29
CA SER A 198 -11.43 -2.19 -10.01
C SER A 198 -10.15 -1.38 -9.75
N VAL A 199 -9.37 -1.71 -8.72
CA VAL A 199 -8.14 -1.00 -8.38
C VAL A 199 -6.97 -1.59 -9.16
N GLY A 200 -6.36 -0.79 -10.05
CA GLY A 200 -5.23 -1.23 -10.87
C GLY A 200 -3.92 -1.46 -10.11
N GLN A 201 -3.82 -1.00 -8.85
CA GLN A 201 -2.65 -1.19 -8.01
C GLN A 201 -2.59 -2.63 -7.48
N LYS A 202 -1.44 -3.29 -7.70
CA LYS A 202 -1.18 -4.64 -7.20
C LYS A 202 -0.51 -4.58 -5.84
N TYR A 203 -1.19 -5.07 -4.81
CA TYR A 203 -0.64 -5.24 -3.48
C TYR A 203 -1.27 -6.47 -2.81
N GLN A 204 -0.77 -6.84 -1.63
CA GLN A 204 -1.35 -7.88 -0.80
C GLN A 204 -1.53 -7.35 0.62
N VAL A 205 -2.43 -7.97 1.37
CA VAL A 205 -2.64 -7.70 2.79
C VAL A 205 -2.70 -9.01 3.57
N ALA A 206 -2.30 -8.97 4.83
CA ALA A 206 -2.53 -10.07 5.78
C ALA A 206 -4.02 -10.05 6.22
N TYR A 207 -4.27 -9.69 7.48
CA TYR A 207 -5.61 -9.58 8.05
C TYR A 207 -6.26 -8.17 8.11
N PRO A 208 -5.70 -7.06 7.56
CA PRO A 208 -6.48 -5.83 7.32
C PRO A 208 -7.74 -6.11 6.51
N ASP A 209 -8.74 -5.22 6.55
CA ASP A 209 -9.98 -5.42 5.77
C ASP A 209 -9.66 -5.42 4.27
N CYS A 210 -8.95 -4.40 3.80
CA CYS A 210 -8.76 -4.23 2.37
C CYS A 210 -7.46 -3.53 1.93
N SER A 211 -6.90 -2.62 2.72
CA SER A 211 -5.70 -1.83 2.38
C SER A 211 -4.58 -2.06 3.40
N PRO A 212 -3.28 -1.99 2.99
CA PRO A 212 -2.16 -2.02 3.91
C PRO A 212 -2.12 -0.82 4.89
N ILE A 213 -2.62 0.34 4.47
CA ILE A 213 -2.59 1.58 5.25
C ILE A 213 -3.92 2.32 5.06
N MET A 214 -4.47 2.82 6.17
CA MET A 214 -5.59 3.76 6.17
C MET A 214 -5.13 5.12 6.70
N VAL A 215 -5.51 6.18 6.01
CA VAL A 215 -5.22 7.58 6.38
C VAL A 215 -6.55 8.27 6.69
N LEU A 216 -6.58 9.10 7.72
CA LEU A 216 -7.72 9.95 8.06
C LEU A 216 -7.22 11.28 8.61
N SER A 217 -7.85 12.40 8.26
CA SER A 217 -7.47 13.70 8.80
C SER A 217 -8.28 14.08 10.04
N GLU A 218 -7.69 14.86 10.94
CA GLU A 218 -8.38 15.45 12.09
C GLU A 218 -9.54 16.34 11.64
N ALA A 219 -9.35 17.07 10.53
CA ALA A 219 -10.36 17.93 9.94
C ALA A 219 -11.58 17.13 9.46
N SER A 220 -11.39 15.97 8.82
CA SER A 220 -12.49 15.08 8.43
C SER A 220 -13.26 14.54 9.64
N LEU A 221 -12.56 14.17 10.72
CA LEU A 221 -13.23 13.74 11.96
C LEU A 221 -14.02 14.88 12.61
N ALA A 222 -13.43 16.08 12.67
CA ALA A 222 -14.08 17.26 13.23
C ALA A 222 -15.35 17.61 12.45
N ASP A 223 -15.26 17.63 11.12
CA ASP A 223 -16.40 17.89 10.24
C ASP A 223 -17.51 16.84 10.41
N LEU A 224 -17.17 15.53 10.44
CA LEU A 224 -18.14 14.48 10.72
C LEU A 224 -18.82 14.68 12.09
N ASN A 225 -18.04 15.04 13.10
CA ASN A 225 -18.57 15.28 14.44
C ASN A 225 -19.51 16.48 14.51
N THR A 226 -19.48 17.45 13.59
CA THR A 226 -20.50 18.52 13.53
C THR A 226 -21.90 17.97 13.18
N ARG A 227 -21.95 16.80 12.52
CA ARG A 227 -23.16 16.17 11.98
C ARG A 227 -23.71 15.03 12.84
N LEU A 228 -23.08 14.75 13.98
CA LEU A 228 -23.46 13.67 14.90
C LEU A 228 -23.90 14.22 16.26
N GLU A 229 -24.98 13.68 16.81
CA GLU A 229 -25.39 13.95 18.19
C GLU A 229 -24.33 13.40 19.17
N LYS A 230 -24.05 12.10 19.07
CA LYS A 230 -22.99 11.45 19.84
C LYS A 230 -21.67 11.53 19.07
N LYS A 231 -20.75 12.35 19.58
CA LYS A 231 -19.43 12.52 18.98
C LYS A 231 -18.64 11.21 19.02
N VAL A 232 -17.90 10.96 17.95
CA VAL A 232 -17.00 9.82 17.78
C VAL A 232 -15.55 10.29 17.82
N LYS A 233 -14.66 9.35 18.12
CA LYS A 233 -13.22 9.56 18.23
C LYS A 233 -12.50 8.89 17.06
N MET A 234 -11.23 9.25 16.89
CA MET A 234 -10.40 8.72 15.80
C MET A 234 -10.26 7.19 15.85
N ASP A 235 -10.23 6.62 17.06
CA ASP A 235 -10.16 5.19 17.32
C ASP A 235 -11.38 4.40 16.81
N ASN A 236 -12.54 5.06 16.62
CA ASN A 236 -13.71 4.44 15.99
C ASN A 236 -13.47 4.09 14.51
N PHE A 237 -12.59 4.83 13.82
CA PHE A 237 -12.28 4.63 12.39
C PHE A 237 -11.04 3.77 12.17
N ARG A 238 -10.21 3.64 13.20
CA ARG A 238 -9.00 2.80 13.21
C ARG A 238 -7.97 3.13 12.10
N PRO A 239 -7.69 4.41 11.80
CA PRO A 239 -6.69 4.78 10.80
C PRO A 239 -5.29 4.36 11.27
N ASN A 240 -4.38 4.15 10.33
CA ASN A 240 -2.97 3.94 10.63
C ASN A 240 -2.21 5.26 10.76
N ILE A 241 -2.59 6.25 9.95
CA ILE A 241 -1.95 7.57 9.91
C ILE A 241 -3.03 8.62 10.10
N VAL A 242 -2.87 9.45 11.13
CA VAL A 242 -3.71 10.62 11.35
C VAL A 242 -2.98 11.85 10.84
N VAL A 243 -3.65 12.70 10.06
CA VAL A 243 -3.08 13.91 9.47
C VAL A 243 -3.72 15.16 10.08
N ALA A 244 -2.89 16.08 10.55
CA ALA A 244 -3.27 17.42 11.01
C ALA A 244 -2.96 18.48 9.95
N GLY A 245 -3.65 19.62 10.01
CA GLY A 245 -3.35 20.80 9.18
C GLY A 245 -3.77 20.68 7.72
N SER A 246 -4.67 19.75 7.38
CA SER A 246 -5.35 19.67 6.07
C SER A 246 -6.78 20.20 6.18
N ASN A 247 -7.42 20.51 5.05
CA ASN A 247 -8.88 20.71 5.05
C ASN A 247 -9.59 19.36 5.15
N ALA A 248 -10.87 19.39 5.53
CA ALA A 248 -11.69 18.18 5.62
C ALA A 248 -11.76 17.48 4.24
N PHE A 249 -11.59 16.16 4.26
CA PHE A 249 -11.63 15.25 3.10
C PHE A 249 -10.52 15.45 2.05
N GLU A 250 -9.50 16.26 2.32
CA GLU A 250 -8.35 16.42 1.41
C GLU A 250 -7.55 15.12 1.21
N GLU A 251 -7.64 14.16 2.14
CA GLU A 251 -7.03 12.85 1.98
C GLU A 251 -7.59 12.04 0.78
N VAL A 252 -8.75 12.43 0.23
CA VAL A 252 -9.40 11.75 -0.90
C VAL A 252 -9.03 12.36 -2.26
N SER A 253 -8.59 13.62 -2.32
CA SER A 253 -8.50 14.40 -3.56
C SER A 253 -7.29 14.09 -4.46
N GLY A 254 -6.58 12.96 -4.25
CA GLY A 254 -5.43 12.53 -5.07
C GLY A 254 -4.20 13.46 -5.02
N LEU A 255 -4.32 14.62 -4.38
CA LEU A 255 -3.28 15.62 -4.09
C LEU A 255 -2.41 15.21 -2.89
N LEU A 256 -2.88 14.28 -2.06
CA LEU A 256 -2.14 13.76 -0.93
C LEU A 256 -1.06 12.78 -1.39
N LEU A 257 -0.02 13.29 -2.06
CA LEU A 257 1.24 12.59 -2.11
C LEU A 257 1.87 12.69 -0.71
N LEU A 258 1.51 11.78 0.19
CA LEU A 258 2.12 11.61 1.50
C LEU A 258 3.59 11.19 1.30
N ARG A 259 4.46 12.16 1.03
CA ARG A 259 5.88 11.99 1.28
C ARG A 259 6.07 12.24 2.76
N LEU A 260 6.04 11.15 3.53
CA LEU A 260 6.52 11.14 4.91
C LEU A 260 7.99 11.54 4.86
N MET A 261 8.25 12.85 4.99
CA MET A 261 9.61 13.34 5.13
C MET A 261 10.10 12.82 6.49
N PRO A 262 11.24 12.11 6.56
CA PRO A 262 11.84 11.85 7.85
C PRO A 262 12.09 13.21 8.52
N ARG A 263 11.62 13.41 9.74
CA ARG A 263 12.11 14.53 10.56
C ARG A 263 13.62 14.34 10.65
N CYS A 264 14.40 15.20 10.01
CA CYS A 264 15.74 15.47 10.50
C CYS A 264 15.53 16.02 11.92
N ALA A 265 16.09 15.34 12.92
CA ALA A 265 16.14 15.87 14.28
C ALA A 265 16.90 17.20 14.27
N PRO A 266 16.55 18.14 15.18
CA PRO A 266 17.31 19.38 15.35
C PRO A 266 18.75 19.11 15.79
#